data_AF-A0A5C4VNC9-F1
#
_entry.id   AF-A0A5C4VNC9-F1
#
_cell.length_a   1.000
_cell.length_b   1.000
_cell.length_c   1.000
_cell.angle_alpha   90.00
_cell.angle_beta   90.00
_cell.angle_gamma   90.00
#
_symmetry.space_group_name_H-M   'P 1'
#
loop_
_entity.id
_entity.type
_entity.pdbx_description
1 polymer ?
#
loop_
_entity_poly.entity_id
_entity_poly.type
_entity_poly.pdbx_seq_one_letter_code
_entity_poly.pdbx_strand_id
1 'polypeptide(L)' 'MRNERGWTYEVLEERSGVTRRTLISIETGETRGSLDTWFRIAQAFEMDLGDLLRPLASKSR' A
#
# COMPACT_ATOMS: atom_id res chain seq x y z
N MET A 1 1.94 8.63 -0.14
CA MET A 1 1.81 8.02 -1.48
C MET A 1 0.45 8.26 -2.15
N ARG A 2 -0.68 7.69 -1.67
CA ARG A 2 -2.00 7.92 -2.31
C ARG A 2 -2.37 9.41 -2.37
N ASN A 3 -2.29 10.10 -1.24
CA ASN A 3 -2.58 11.54 -1.13
C ASN A 3 -1.59 12.40 -1.95
N GLU A 4 -0.30 12.02 -2.00
CA GLU A 4 0.72 12.72 -2.81
C GLU A 4 0.40 12.65 -4.31
N ARG A 5 -0.21 11.56 -4.78
CA ARG A 5 -0.66 11.40 -6.17
C ARG A 5 -2.09 11.87 -6.41
N GLY A 6 -2.78 12.42 -5.40
CA GLY A 6 -4.18 12.83 -5.49
C GLY A 6 -5.17 11.69 -5.74
N TRP A 7 -4.78 10.44 -5.48
CA TRP A 7 -5.63 9.28 -5.76
C TRP A 7 -6.71 9.11 -4.69
N THR A 8 -7.91 8.70 -5.09
CA THR A 8 -8.90 8.19 -4.14
C THR A 8 -8.62 6.72 -3.82
N TYR A 9 -9.34 6.15 -2.85
CA TYR A 9 -9.23 4.71 -2.58
C TYR A 9 -9.72 3.87 -3.76
N GLU A 10 -10.74 4.33 -4.47
CA GLU A 10 -11.27 3.68 -5.67
C GLU A 10 -10.19 3.57 -6.77
N VAL A 11 -9.44 4.64 -7.00
CA VAL A 11 -8.33 4.64 -7.97
C VAL A 11 -7.24 3.64 -7.57
N LEU A 12 -6.92 3.55 -6.28
CA LEU A 12 -5.91 2.60 -5.81
C LEU A 12 -6.43 1.16 -5.84
N GLU A 13 -7.72 0.94 -5.61
CA GLU A 13 -8.36 -0.36 -5.78
C GLU A 13 -8.30 -0.83 -7.23
N GLU A 14 -8.67 0.02 -8.18
CA GLU A 14 -8.60 -0.31 -9.62
C GLU A 14 -7.18 -0.68 -10.06
N ARG A 15 -6.18 0.06 -9.56
CA ARG A 15 -4.76 -0.17 -9.92
C ARG A 15 -4.14 -1.38 -9.24
N SER A 16 -4.50 -1.67 -8.00
CA SER A 16 -3.88 -2.74 -7.20
C SER A 16 -4.69 -4.04 -7.17
N GLY A 17 -5.97 -3.99 -7.52
CA GLY A 17 -6.92 -5.08 -7.28
C GLY A 17 -7.17 -5.38 -5.80
N VAL A 18 -6.76 -4.47 -4.90
CA VAL A 18 -7.01 -4.58 -3.45
C VAL A 18 -8.22 -3.74 -3.11
N THR A 19 -9.23 -4.36 -2.48
CA THR A 19 -10.50 -3.66 -2.20
C THR A 19 -10.30 -2.40 -1.38
N ARG A 20 -11.12 -1.36 -1.61
CA ARG A 20 -11.12 -0.13 -0.82
C ARG A 20 -11.19 -0.39 0.68
N ARG A 21 -12.00 -1.37 1.11
CA ARG A 21 -12.11 -1.75 2.54
C ARG A 21 -10.75 -2.21 3.09
N THR A 22 -10.04 -3.07 2.35
CA THR A 22 -8.71 -3.55 2.74
C THR A 22 -7.69 -2.42 2.73
N LEU A 23 -7.70 -1.56 1.71
CA LEU A 23 -6.80 -0.40 1.64
C LEU A 23 -6.98 0.54 2.84
N ILE A 24 -8.23 0.86 3.20
CA ILE A 24 -8.54 1.69 4.38
C ILE A 24 -8.04 1.02 5.65
N SER A 25 -8.37 -0.27 5.85
CA SER A 25 -8.00 -1.03 7.04
C SER A 25 -6.48 -1.14 7.22
N ILE A 26 -5.74 -1.20 6.12
CA ILE A 26 -4.26 -1.15 6.13
C ILE A 26 -3.77 0.26 6.48
N GLU A 27 -4.31 1.30 5.86
CA GLU A 27 -3.90 2.70 6.07
C GLU A 27 -4.19 3.17 7.52
N THR A 28 -5.25 2.65 8.15
CA THR A 28 -5.59 2.91 9.56
C THR A 28 -4.88 1.99 10.55
N GLY A 29 -4.20 0.95 10.08
CA GLY A 29 -3.50 -0.03 10.92
C GLY A 29 -4.41 -1.07 11.61
N GLU A 30 -5.68 -1.16 11.21
CA GLU A 30 -6.61 -2.19 11.68
C GLU A 30 -6.22 -3.60 11.19
N THR A 31 -5.62 -3.69 9.99
CA THR A 31 -5.09 -4.95 9.47
C THR A 31 -3.68 -4.76 8.92
N ARG A 32 -2.88 -5.83 8.97
CA ARG A 32 -1.49 -5.80 8.52
C ARG A 32 -1.31 -6.03 7.02
N GLY A 33 -2.32 -6.53 6.31
CA GLY A 33 -2.20 -7.00 4.92
C GLY A 33 -1.35 -8.28 4.78
N SER A 34 -1.55 -9.03 3.69
CA SER A 34 -0.68 -10.16 3.33
C SER A 34 0.52 -9.67 2.49
N LEU A 35 1.54 -10.51 2.31
CA LEU A 35 2.66 -10.19 1.41
C LEU A 35 2.19 -9.90 -0.02
N ASP A 36 1.23 -10.68 -0.53
CA ASP A 36 0.59 -10.44 -1.84
C ASP A 36 -0.13 -9.09 -1.89
N THR A 37 -0.82 -8.69 -0.81
CA THR A 37 -1.45 -7.36 -0.74
C THR A 37 -0.42 -6.24 -0.87
N TRP A 38 0.69 -6.32 -0.11
CA TRP A 38 1.76 -5.33 -0.19
C TRP A 38 2.45 -5.31 -1.55
N PHE A 39 2.65 -6.49 -2.15
CA PHE A 39 3.23 -6.61 -3.49
C PHE A 39 2.36 -5.95 -4.56
N ARG A 40 1.04 -6.15 -4.52
CA ARG A 40 0.09 -5.48 -5.42
C ARG A 40 0.04 -3.97 -5.23
N ILE A 41 0.09 -3.51 -3.98
CA ILE A 41 0.16 -2.07 -3.68
C ILE A 41 1.45 -1.46 -4.24
N ALA A 42 2.59 -2.14 -4.10
CA ALA A 42 3.86 -1.69 -4.67
C ALA A 42 3.79 -1.55 -6.20
N GLN A 43 3.25 -2.57 -6.88
CA GLN A 43 3.03 -2.51 -8.33
C GLN A 43 2.11 -1.36 -8.75
N ALA A 44 1.03 -1.10 -8.01
CA ALA A 44 0.12 0.01 -8.30
C ALA A 44 0.80 1.38 -8.24
N PHE A 45 1.86 1.52 -7.42
CA PHE A 45 2.69 2.72 -7.35
C PHE A 45 3.89 2.71 -8.30
N GLU A 46 4.07 1.65 -9.10
CA GLU A 46 5.24 1.43 -9.95
C GLU A 46 6.54 1.42 -9.12
N MET A 47 6.50 0.74 -7.97
CA MET A 47 7.61 0.64 -7.03
C MET A 47 7.99 -0.81 -6.79
N ASP A 48 9.26 -1.05 -6.52
CA ASP A 48 9.70 -2.30 -5.94
C ASP A 48 9.17 -2.45 -4.51
N LEU A 49 8.79 -3.68 -4.14
CA LEU A 49 8.30 -3.97 -2.79
C LEU A 49 9.32 -3.60 -1.70
N GLY A 50 10.61 -3.76 -1.99
CA GLY A 50 11.68 -3.37 -1.06
C GLY A 50 11.68 -1.88 -0.75
N ASP A 51 11.42 -1.03 -1.75
CA ASP A 51 11.38 0.42 -1.57
C ASP A 51 10.13 0.85 -0.81
N LEU A 52 8.98 0.20 -1.08
CA LEU A 52 7.75 0.43 -0.32
C LEU A 52 7.94 0.13 1.18
N LEU A 53 8.69 -0.92 1.51
CA LEU A 53 8.92 -1.37 2.90
C LEU A 53 10.15 -0.74 3.57
N ARG A 54 10.98 0.00 2.83
CA ARG A 54 12.21 0.64 3.33
C ARG A 54 12.03 1.43 4.66
N PRO A 55 10.93 2.16 4.89
CA PRO A 55 10.70 2.86 6.17
C PRO A 55 10.64 1.94 7.40
N LEU A 56 10.30 0.66 7.22
CA LEU A 56 10.28 -0.33 8.29
C LEU A 56 11.70 -0.78 8.66
N ALA A 57 12.58 -0.90 7.67
CA ALA A 57 13.98 -1.27 7.88
C ALA A 57 14.77 -0.16 8.59
N SER A 58 14.47 1.11 8.31
CA SER A 58 15.11 2.25 8.96
C SER A 58 14.64 2.50 10.40
N LYS A 59 13.53 1.87 10.83
CA LYS A 59 12.98 1.97 12.19
C LYS A 59 13.56 0.96 13.18
N SER A 60 14.56 0.16 12.79
CA SER A 60 15.38 -0.59 13.76
C SER A 60 16.41 0.33 14.41
N ARG A 61 15.97 1.12 15.40
CA ARG A 61 16.85 1.73 16.41
C ARG A 61 16.11 1.90 17.72
#